data_AF-A0A8W8L7D6-F1
#
_entry.id   AF-A0A8W8L7D6-F1
#
_cell.length_a   1.000
_cell.length_b   1.000
_cell.length_c   1.000
_cell.angle_alpha   90.00
_cell.angle_beta   90.00
_cell.angle_gamma   90.00
#
_symmetry.space_group_name_H-M   'P 1'
#
loop_
_entity.id
_entity.type
_entity.pdbx_description
1 polymer ?
#
loop_
_entity_poly.entity_id
_entity_poly.type
_entity_poly.pdbx_seq_one_letter_code
_entity_poly.pdbx_strand_id
1 'polypeptide(L)'
;LDYLKVLNEADLGLGVVSGLELLTLPQGKQLRQDIIERCYCMKVFVMVTTLTCGKVTERAKMLSQWIQIAVDLRTTFGNLFGFASVMEGLTSEHITRLRDTWLILRRNHTSSAFQFDTKLKSAYKSLMDGSGLLPLQNVSIPDIAPLVFLLERDESSLTDYLPWELSDQNSGLDILLIHLDTARLITAQCGLYKVTAENVMKTVKFEDLISDVFQTEFHLRILWGAKGATVERTERQKKYEQLLAVLSNRAEAPEDDGTAV
;
A
#
# COMPACT_ATOMS: atom_id res chain seq x y z
N LEU A 1 6.36 -10.87 -5.06
CA LEU A 1 7.63 -10.86 -5.83
C LEU A 1 7.41 -11.36 -7.25
N ASP A 2 6.65 -12.45 -7.43
CA ASP A 2 6.38 -13.03 -8.75
C ASP A 2 5.60 -12.11 -9.70
N TYR A 3 4.68 -11.28 -9.21
CA TYR A 3 3.90 -10.36 -10.05
C TYR A 3 4.76 -9.25 -10.71
N LEU A 4 5.81 -8.78 -10.04
CA LEU A 4 6.80 -7.86 -10.64
C LEU A 4 7.85 -8.61 -11.46
N LYS A 5 7.75 -9.94 -11.56
CA LYS A 5 8.73 -10.81 -12.22
C LYS A 5 10.18 -10.54 -11.78
N VAL A 6 10.37 -10.07 -10.54
CA VAL A 6 11.69 -9.67 -10.00
C VAL A 6 12.64 -10.86 -9.92
N LEU A 7 12.10 -12.07 -9.79
CA LEU A 7 12.86 -13.32 -9.67
C LEU A 7 12.99 -14.08 -10.99
N ASN A 8 12.31 -13.66 -12.06
CA ASN A 8 12.29 -14.37 -13.33
C ASN A 8 13.35 -13.79 -14.27
N GLU A 9 14.18 -14.63 -14.87
CA GLU A 9 15.24 -14.22 -15.81
C GLU A 9 14.79 -14.26 -17.28
N ALA A 10 13.56 -14.69 -17.54
CA ALA A 10 13.00 -14.69 -18.88
C ALA A 10 12.84 -13.26 -19.40
N ASP A 11 13.31 -13.04 -20.64
CA ASP A 11 13.05 -11.80 -21.37
C ASP A 11 11.53 -11.56 -21.42
N LEU A 12 11.10 -10.37 -21.01
CA LEU A 12 9.72 -9.92 -21.07
C LEU A 12 9.27 -9.54 -22.50
N GLY A 13 10.04 -9.95 -23.51
CA GLY A 13 9.79 -9.78 -24.94
C GLY A 13 10.41 -8.52 -25.52
N LEU A 14 11.28 -7.82 -24.78
CA LEU A 14 11.81 -6.49 -25.10
C LEU A 14 13.30 -6.33 -24.75
N GLY A 15 14.01 -7.42 -24.44
CA GLY A 15 15.37 -7.39 -23.90
C GLY A 15 15.45 -6.98 -22.42
N VAL A 16 14.32 -7.00 -21.71
CA VAL A 16 14.20 -6.58 -20.30
C VAL A 16 13.93 -7.80 -19.44
N VAL A 17 14.67 -7.93 -18.33
CA VAL A 17 14.62 -9.10 -17.42
C VAL A 17 14.05 -8.77 -16.05
N SER A 18 13.64 -7.52 -15.80
CA SER A 18 13.03 -7.11 -14.53
C SER A 18 11.76 -6.31 -14.76
N GLY A 19 10.70 -6.63 -14.03
CA GLY A 19 9.50 -5.79 -14.06
C GLY A 19 9.78 -4.37 -13.59
N LEU A 20 10.76 -4.15 -12.71
CA LEU A 20 11.16 -2.79 -12.28
C LEU A 20 11.63 -1.93 -13.45
N GLU A 21 12.35 -2.53 -14.41
CA GLU A 21 12.77 -1.85 -15.63
C GLU A 21 11.60 -1.67 -16.59
N LEU A 22 10.78 -2.71 -16.77
CA LEU A 22 9.58 -2.65 -17.63
C LEU A 22 8.62 -1.52 -17.22
N LEU A 23 8.50 -1.22 -15.92
CA LEU A 23 7.65 -0.13 -15.41
C LEU A 23 7.99 1.24 -15.97
N THR A 24 9.26 1.49 -16.31
CA THR A 24 9.71 2.77 -16.86
C THR A 24 9.42 2.92 -18.34
N LEU A 25 9.13 1.83 -19.04
CA LEU A 25 8.94 1.80 -20.49
C LEU A 25 7.46 1.97 -20.86
N PRO A 26 7.13 2.56 -22.03
CA PRO A 26 5.74 2.65 -22.49
C PRO A 26 5.01 1.30 -22.51
N GLN A 27 5.71 0.23 -22.87
CA GLN A 27 5.20 -1.14 -22.92
C GLN A 27 4.82 -1.70 -21.54
N GLY A 28 5.33 -1.11 -20.46
CA GLY A 28 4.98 -1.47 -19.08
C GLY A 28 3.58 -1.03 -18.64
N LYS A 29 2.78 -0.39 -19.52
CA LYS A 29 1.44 0.13 -19.18
C LYS A 29 0.56 -0.90 -18.47
N GLN A 30 0.46 -2.13 -18.98
CA GLN A 30 -0.37 -3.16 -18.33
C GLN A 30 0.12 -3.46 -16.91
N LEU A 31 1.43 -3.63 -16.72
CA LEU A 31 2.00 -3.88 -15.40
C LEU A 31 1.76 -2.71 -14.44
N ARG A 32 1.85 -1.47 -14.92
CA ARG A 32 1.50 -0.27 -14.15
C ARG A 32 0.04 -0.28 -13.72
N GLN A 33 -0.88 -0.63 -14.63
CA GLN A 33 -2.30 -0.78 -14.32
C GLN A 33 -2.57 -1.88 -13.27
N ASP A 34 -1.88 -3.02 -13.37
CA ASP A 34 -2.00 -4.11 -12.39
C ASP A 34 -1.49 -3.70 -11.00
N ILE A 35 -0.41 -2.91 -10.94
CA ILE A 35 0.12 -2.36 -9.70
C ILE A 35 -0.85 -1.37 -9.05
N ILE A 36 -1.43 -0.46 -9.83
CA ILE A 36 -2.45 0.49 -9.32
C ILE A 36 -3.61 -0.27 -8.69
N GLU A 37 -4.09 -1.31 -9.37
CA GLU A 37 -5.16 -2.17 -8.85
C GLU A 37 -4.75 -2.87 -7.55
N ARG A 38 -3.52 -3.40 -7.49
CA ARG A 38 -2.98 -4.09 -6.32
C ARG A 38 -2.84 -3.15 -5.12
N CYS A 39 -2.33 -1.93 -5.30
CA CYS A 39 -2.24 -0.91 -4.25
C CYS A 39 -3.63 -0.63 -3.66
N TYR A 40 -4.59 -0.32 -4.54
CA TYR A 40 -5.93 0.04 -4.13
C TYR A 40 -6.63 -1.12 -3.41
N CYS A 41 -6.54 -2.34 -3.96
CA CYS A 41 -7.11 -3.53 -3.33
C CYS A 41 -6.52 -3.80 -1.95
N MET A 42 -5.19 -3.69 -1.79
CA MET A 42 -4.54 -3.89 -0.49
C MET A 42 -4.99 -2.84 0.53
N LYS A 43 -4.99 -1.55 0.14
CA LYS A 43 -5.49 -0.46 0.98
C LYS A 43 -6.91 -0.73 1.49
N VAL A 44 -7.82 -1.06 0.56
CA VAL A 44 -9.22 -1.34 0.90
C VAL A 44 -9.34 -2.59 1.75
N PHE A 45 -8.55 -3.62 1.49
CA PHE A 45 -8.55 -4.84 2.29
C PHE A 45 -8.17 -4.58 3.75
N VAL A 46 -7.14 -3.75 4.01
CA VAL A 46 -6.78 -3.29 5.37
C VAL A 46 -7.97 -2.60 6.06
N MET A 47 -8.62 -1.68 5.35
CA MET A 47 -9.74 -0.93 5.92
C MET A 47 -10.94 -1.83 6.19
N VAL A 48 -11.35 -2.67 5.24
CA VAL A 48 -12.52 -3.55 5.39
C VAL A 48 -12.31 -4.56 6.51
N THR A 49 -11.16 -5.23 6.55
CA THR A 49 -10.88 -6.22 7.61
C THR A 49 -10.89 -5.59 9.00
N THR A 50 -10.52 -4.31 9.13
CA THR A 50 -10.63 -3.55 10.37
C THR A 50 -12.08 -3.15 10.67
N LEU A 51 -12.78 -2.53 9.70
CA LEU A 51 -14.12 -1.97 9.89
C LEU A 51 -15.24 -3.01 9.99
N THR A 52 -14.97 -4.26 9.59
CA THR A 52 -15.94 -5.35 9.69
C THR A 52 -15.86 -6.10 11.03
N CYS A 53 -14.88 -5.81 11.89
CA CYS A 53 -14.81 -6.35 13.24
C CYS A 53 -15.99 -5.87 14.09
N GLY A 54 -16.71 -6.83 14.70
CA GLY A 54 -17.94 -6.55 15.46
C GLY A 54 -17.71 -5.80 16.77
N LYS A 55 -16.65 -6.14 17.52
CA LYS A 55 -16.32 -5.51 18.80
C LYS A 55 -15.15 -4.55 18.67
N VAL A 56 -15.14 -3.46 19.44
CA VAL A 56 -14.03 -2.49 19.48
C VAL A 56 -12.70 -3.14 19.89
N THR A 57 -12.73 -4.14 20.77
CA THR A 57 -11.54 -4.88 21.19
C THR A 57 -10.97 -5.77 20.08
N GLU A 58 -11.83 -6.44 19.30
CA GLU A 58 -11.43 -7.22 18.13
C GLU A 58 -10.88 -6.31 17.04
N ARG A 59 -11.52 -5.15 16.83
CA ARG A 59 -11.09 -4.14 15.87
C ARG A 59 -9.72 -3.56 16.23
N ALA A 60 -9.49 -3.22 17.50
CA ALA A 60 -8.19 -2.76 17.98
C ALA A 60 -7.09 -3.83 17.83
N LYS A 61 -7.44 -5.12 18.04
CA LYS A 61 -6.53 -6.23 17.77
C LYS A 61 -6.20 -6.35 16.28
N MET A 62 -7.20 -6.27 15.40
CA MET A 62 -6.98 -6.28 13.94
C MET A 62 -6.08 -5.13 13.50
N LEU A 63 -6.32 -3.93 14.02
CA LEU A 63 -5.48 -2.76 13.77
C LEU A 63 -4.03 -2.98 14.26
N SER A 64 -3.85 -3.58 15.44
CA SER A 64 -2.52 -3.96 15.95
C SER A 64 -1.79 -4.93 15.02
N GLN A 65 -2.50 -5.91 14.46
CA GLN A 65 -1.94 -6.89 13.52
C GLN A 65 -1.51 -6.24 12.21
N TRP A 66 -2.32 -5.35 11.64
CA TRP A 66 -1.93 -4.59 10.44
C TRP A 66 -0.72 -3.69 10.68
N ILE A 67 -0.62 -3.07 11.85
CA ILE A 67 0.56 -2.31 12.23
C ILE A 67 1.80 -3.21 12.31
N GLN A 68 1.70 -4.40 12.89
CA GLN A 68 2.81 -5.36 12.95
C GLN A 68 3.22 -5.82 11.54
N ILE A 69 2.25 -6.10 10.67
CA ILE A 69 2.50 -6.42 9.25
C ILE A 69 3.25 -5.26 8.57
N ALA A 70 2.85 -4.02 8.80
CA ALA A 70 3.55 -2.85 8.24
C ALA A 70 5.01 -2.74 8.75
N VAL A 71 5.25 -3.05 10.02
CA VAL A 71 6.61 -3.14 10.58
C VAL A 71 7.42 -4.19 9.83
N ASP A 72 6.91 -5.43 9.75
CA ASP A 72 7.63 -6.52 9.10
C ASP A 72 7.87 -6.27 7.61
N LEU A 73 6.89 -5.74 6.89
CA LEU A 73 7.05 -5.35 5.49
C LEU A 73 8.22 -4.39 5.31
N ARG A 74 8.37 -3.40 6.20
CA ARG A 74 9.44 -2.42 6.11
C ARG A 74 10.79 -2.97 6.60
N THR A 75 10.84 -3.55 7.78
CA THR A 75 12.10 -3.85 8.48
C THR A 75 12.62 -5.24 8.20
N THR A 76 11.73 -6.22 8.09
CA THR A 76 12.08 -7.64 7.96
C THR A 76 12.21 -8.02 6.50
N PHE A 77 11.27 -7.57 5.67
CA PHE A 77 11.20 -7.96 4.25
C PHE A 77 11.72 -6.89 3.30
N GLY A 78 11.83 -5.63 3.73
CA GLY A 78 12.23 -4.54 2.85
C GLY A 78 11.28 -4.35 1.65
N ASN A 79 10.00 -4.65 1.84
CA ASN A 79 8.95 -4.49 0.85
C ASN A 79 8.24 -3.15 1.08
N LEU A 80 8.83 -2.09 0.54
CA LEU A 80 8.35 -0.71 0.71
C LEU A 80 7.04 -0.47 -0.04
N PHE A 81 6.85 -1.11 -1.20
CA PHE A 81 5.60 -1.12 -1.94
C PHE A 81 4.42 -1.64 -1.09
N GLY A 82 4.59 -2.81 -0.48
CA GLY A 82 3.58 -3.40 0.40
C GLY A 82 3.35 -2.56 1.66
N PHE A 83 4.45 -2.07 2.26
CA PHE A 83 4.40 -1.18 3.41
C PHE A 83 3.57 0.08 3.11
N ALA A 84 3.83 0.76 1.99
CA ALA A 84 3.09 1.96 1.58
C ALA A 84 1.59 1.67 1.41
N SER A 85 1.24 0.57 0.74
CA SER A 85 -0.17 0.18 0.53
C SER A 85 -0.92 -0.11 1.84
N VAL A 86 -0.25 -0.77 2.80
CA VAL A 86 -0.83 -1.03 4.13
C VAL A 86 -0.96 0.27 4.94
N MET A 87 0.07 1.11 4.89
CA MET A 87 0.06 2.40 5.58
C MET A 87 -1.02 3.33 5.06
N GLU A 88 -1.25 3.38 3.74
CA GLU A 88 -2.32 4.18 3.14
C GLU A 88 -3.70 3.78 3.71
N GLY A 89 -3.94 2.48 3.93
CA GLY A 89 -5.14 1.98 4.61
C GLY A 89 -5.20 2.37 6.09
N LEU A 90 -4.10 2.22 6.83
CA LEU A 90 -4.01 2.56 8.25
C LEU A 90 -4.16 4.06 8.53
N THR A 91 -3.71 4.91 7.60
CA THR A 91 -3.78 6.37 7.71
C THR A 91 -5.02 6.97 7.05
N SER A 92 -5.89 6.15 6.45
CA SER A 92 -7.15 6.62 5.89
C SER A 92 -8.02 7.31 6.95
N GLU A 93 -8.77 8.33 6.56
CA GLU A 93 -9.75 9.01 7.42
C GLU A 93 -10.78 8.05 7.99
N HIS A 94 -11.16 7.01 7.23
CA HIS A 94 -12.10 5.97 7.67
C HIS A 94 -11.61 5.19 8.89
N ILE A 95 -10.29 5.09 9.07
CA ILE A 95 -9.63 4.35 10.16
C ILE A 95 -9.15 5.31 11.25
N THR A 96 -8.49 6.40 10.89
CA THR A 96 -7.90 7.34 11.85
C THR A 96 -8.92 8.05 12.73
N ARG A 97 -10.17 8.20 12.26
CA ARG A 97 -11.25 8.80 13.04
C ARG A 97 -11.83 7.91 14.15
N LEU A 98 -11.49 6.61 14.21
CA LEU A 98 -12.05 5.64 15.15
C LEU A 98 -11.45 5.79 16.57
N ARG A 99 -11.87 6.83 17.29
CA ARG A 99 -11.34 7.24 18.59
C ARG A 99 -11.27 6.10 19.61
N ASP A 100 -12.36 5.35 19.79
CA ASP A 100 -12.43 4.30 20.82
C ASP A 100 -11.53 3.12 20.45
N THR A 101 -11.49 2.75 19.17
CA THR A 101 -10.56 1.73 18.66
C THR A 101 -9.11 2.11 18.94
N TRP A 102 -8.72 3.34 18.61
CA TRP A 102 -7.36 3.83 18.84
C TRP A 102 -7.02 3.96 20.33
N LEU A 103 -8.00 4.29 21.18
CA LEU A 103 -7.84 4.29 22.64
C LEU A 103 -7.58 2.86 23.17
N ILE A 104 -8.39 1.89 22.75
CA ILE A 104 -8.21 0.48 23.13
C ILE A 104 -6.89 -0.09 22.59
N LEU A 105 -6.47 0.27 21.37
CA LEU A 105 -5.16 -0.08 20.83
C LEU A 105 -4.05 0.45 21.73
N ARG A 106 -4.10 1.73 22.12
CA ARG A 106 -3.09 2.36 22.99
C ARG A 106 -3.05 1.72 24.37
N ARG A 107 -4.18 1.26 24.91
CA ARG A 107 -4.23 0.58 26.21
C ARG A 107 -3.74 -0.86 26.15
N ASN A 108 -4.19 -1.63 25.17
CA ASN A 108 -4.03 -3.09 25.13
C ASN A 108 -2.88 -3.56 24.23
N HIS A 109 -2.46 -2.73 23.26
CA HIS A 109 -1.44 -3.02 22.25
C HIS A 109 -0.42 -1.87 22.15
N THR A 110 0.07 -1.44 23.31
CA THR A 110 0.96 -0.27 23.50
C THR A 110 2.15 -0.26 22.53
N SER A 111 2.81 -1.40 22.31
CA SER A 111 3.95 -1.52 21.40
C SER A 111 3.57 -1.20 19.95
N SER A 112 2.45 -1.73 19.44
CA SER A 112 1.97 -1.42 18.09
C SER A 112 1.62 0.07 17.98
N ALA A 113 0.88 0.62 18.94
CA ALA A 113 0.53 2.04 18.92
C ALA A 113 1.77 2.94 18.91
N PHE A 114 2.76 2.64 19.76
CA PHE A 114 4.03 3.37 19.80
C PHE A 114 4.76 3.31 18.47
N GLN A 115 4.87 2.12 17.84
CA GLN A 115 5.54 1.97 16.56
C GLN A 115 4.83 2.74 15.44
N PHE A 116 3.50 2.70 15.41
CA PHE A 116 2.71 3.46 14.45
C PHE A 116 2.92 4.97 14.58
N ASP A 117 2.82 5.48 15.81
CA ASP A 117 2.91 6.91 16.10
C ASP A 117 4.33 7.48 15.89
N THR A 118 5.37 6.72 16.23
CA THR A 118 6.76 7.23 16.24
C THR A 118 7.59 6.86 15.01
N LYS A 119 7.31 5.72 14.37
CA LYS A 119 8.19 5.17 13.31
C LYS A 119 7.51 5.04 11.95
N LEU A 120 6.26 4.55 11.92
CA LEU A 120 5.63 4.19 10.66
C LEU A 120 5.08 5.41 9.92
N LYS A 121 4.37 6.31 10.61
CA LYS A 121 3.81 7.52 9.99
C LYS A 121 4.87 8.42 9.38
N SER A 122 5.96 8.68 10.10
CA SER A 122 7.08 9.49 9.62
C SER A 122 7.76 8.87 8.40
N ALA A 123 7.92 7.54 8.38
CA ALA A 123 8.52 6.87 7.24
C ALA A 123 7.61 6.76 6.02
N TYR A 124 6.32 6.54 6.24
CA TYR A 124 5.35 6.60 5.16
C TYR A 124 5.33 7.99 4.53
N LYS A 125 5.30 9.04 5.35
CA LYS A 125 5.43 10.43 4.87
C LYS A 125 6.74 10.65 4.09
N SER A 126 7.85 10.14 4.61
CA SER A 126 9.15 10.26 3.94
C SER A 126 9.19 9.57 2.57
N LEU A 127 8.48 8.45 2.39
CA LEU A 127 8.30 7.82 1.08
C LEU A 127 7.44 8.69 0.16
N MET A 128 6.31 9.21 0.63
CA MET A 128 5.40 10.03 -0.19
C MET A 128 6.04 11.32 -0.67
N ASP A 129 6.75 12.02 0.21
CA ASP A 129 7.39 13.31 -0.11
C ASP A 129 8.78 13.12 -0.76
N GLY A 130 9.25 11.89 -0.99
CA GLY A 130 10.57 11.62 -1.56
C GLY A 130 11.76 12.11 -0.71
N SER A 131 11.52 12.52 0.54
CA SER A 131 12.53 13.14 1.41
C SER A 131 13.52 12.14 2.01
N GLY A 132 13.22 10.85 1.93
CA GLY A 132 14.09 9.77 2.41
C GLY A 132 15.22 9.46 1.44
N LEU A 133 16.37 9.03 1.96
CA LEU A 133 17.40 8.41 1.12
C LEU A 133 16.84 7.14 0.47
N LEU A 134 17.09 6.95 -0.83
CA LEU A 134 16.74 5.71 -1.52
C LEU A 134 17.40 4.53 -0.79
N PRO A 135 16.61 3.62 -0.18
CA PRO A 135 17.17 2.50 0.53
C PRO A 135 17.58 1.42 -0.48
N LEU A 136 18.84 1.47 -0.91
CA LEU A 136 19.47 0.50 -1.82
C LEU A 136 19.87 -0.80 -1.13
N GLN A 137 19.91 -0.81 0.21
CA GLN A 137 20.25 -1.97 1.03
C GLN A 137 19.04 -2.44 1.82
N ASN A 138 18.94 -3.75 2.04
CA ASN A 138 17.86 -4.39 2.81
C ASN A 138 16.46 -4.09 2.28
N VAL A 139 16.33 -3.80 0.98
CA VAL A 139 15.05 -3.60 0.28
C VAL A 139 14.93 -4.64 -0.80
N SER A 140 13.84 -5.40 -0.77
CA SER A 140 13.48 -6.40 -1.77
C SER A 140 12.54 -5.84 -2.83
N ILE A 141 11.66 -4.92 -2.44
CA ILE A 141 10.75 -4.22 -3.34
C ILE A 141 10.75 -2.73 -2.98
N PRO A 142 11.27 -1.85 -3.84
CA PRO A 142 11.24 -0.41 -3.59
C PRO A 142 9.80 0.12 -3.68
N ASP A 143 9.58 1.35 -3.20
CA ASP A 143 8.30 2.00 -3.44
C ASP A 143 8.22 2.45 -4.90
N ILE A 144 7.34 1.79 -5.65
CA ILE A 144 7.13 2.00 -7.08
C ILE A 144 5.81 2.72 -7.37
N ALA A 145 4.96 2.90 -6.35
CA ALA A 145 3.64 3.49 -6.55
C ALA A 145 3.72 4.93 -7.08
N PRO A 146 4.58 5.83 -6.56
CA PRO A 146 4.65 7.22 -7.05
C PRO A 146 4.95 7.32 -8.55
N LEU A 147 5.94 6.56 -9.04
CA LEU A 147 6.27 6.49 -10.47
C LEU A 147 5.08 5.97 -11.29
N VAL A 148 4.48 4.88 -10.83
CA VAL A 148 3.38 4.21 -11.55
C VAL A 148 2.19 5.15 -11.72
N PHE A 149 1.78 5.84 -10.65
CA PHE A 149 0.71 6.82 -10.71
C PHE A 149 1.06 8.00 -11.61
N LEU A 150 2.31 8.49 -11.57
CA LEU A 150 2.77 9.59 -12.41
C LEU A 150 2.73 9.24 -13.91
N LEU A 151 3.19 8.05 -14.29
CA LEU A 151 3.25 7.61 -15.69
C LEU A 151 1.88 7.23 -16.28
N GLU A 152 0.88 6.96 -15.43
CA GLU A 152 -0.48 6.63 -15.86
C GLU A 152 -1.45 7.81 -15.77
N ARG A 153 -0.96 9.02 -15.50
CA ARG A 153 -1.78 10.23 -15.64
C ARG A 153 -2.16 10.46 -17.09
N ASP A 154 -3.43 10.80 -17.28
CA ASP A 154 -3.98 11.30 -18.54
C ASP A 154 -4.72 12.62 -18.34
N GLU A 155 -5.26 13.18 -19.44
CA GLU A 155 -6.01 14.44 -19.43
C GLU A 155 -7.20 14.43 -18.46
N SER A 156 -7.79 13.26 -18.21
CA SER A 156 -8.95 13.12 -17.31
C SER A 156 -8.57 13.15 -15.84
N SER A 157 -7.34 12.74 -15.49
CA SER A 157 -6.79 12.73 -14.12
C SER A 157 -6.03 14.01 -13.73
N LEU A 158 -6.06 15.07 -14.55
CA LEU A 158 -5.32 16.30 -14.28
C LEU A 158 -5.83 17.04 -13.04
N THR A 159 -7.12 16.87 -12.70
CA THR A 159 -7.73 17.45 -11.50
C THR A 159 -7.57 16.57 -10.26
N ASP A 160 -7.15 15.31 -10.44
CA ASP A 160 -6.93 14.37 -9.36
C ASP A 160 -5.50 14.56 -8.83
N TYR A 161 -5.39 15.28 -7.73
CA TYR A 161 -4.10 15.54 -7.09
C TYR A 161 -3.58 14.26 -6.42
N LEU A 162 -2.31 13.94 -6.67
CA LEU A 162 -1.61 12.88 -5.99
C LEU A 162 -1.34 13.26 -4.53
N PRO A 163 -1.21 12.29 -3.61
CA PRO A 163 -1.09 12.60 -2.17
C PRO A 163 0.02 13.60 -1.80
N TRP A 164 1.14 13.59 -2.53
CA TRP A 164 2.25 14.54 -2.32
C TRP A 164 2.07 15.90 -2.99
N GLU A 165 1.13 16.03 -3.94
CA GLU A 165 0.78 17.33 -4.51
C GLU A 165 -0.09 18.15 -3.55
N LEU A 166 -0.76 17.46 -2.62
CA LEU A 166 -1.57 18.06 -1.56
C LEU A 166 -0.76 18.32 -0.28
N SER A 167 0.42 17.71 -0.11
CA SER A 167 1.18 17.78 1.14
C SER A 167 1.90 19.12 1.33
N ASP A 168 2.43 19.71 0.25
CA ASP A 168 3.00 21.06 0.23
C ASP A 168 2.82 21.70 -1.16
N GLN A 169 2.04 22.79 -1.20
CA GLN A 169 1.72 23.52 -2.43
C GLN A 169 2.95 24.07 -3.16
N ASN A 170 4.07 24.26 -2.44
CA ASN A 170 5.29 24.83 -3.02
C ASN A 170 6.32 23.78 -3.47
N SER A 171 6.19 22.53 -3.04
CA SER A 171 7.20 21.49 -3.26
C SER A 171 6.75 20.39 -4.23
N GLY A 172 5.52 20.44 -4.75
CA GLY A 172 4.95 19.37 -5.57
C GLY A 172 5.79 19.00 -6.80
N LEU A 173 6.35 19.98 -7.53
CA LEU A 173 7.22 19.73 -8.68
C LEU A 173 8.60 19.16 -8.29
N ASP A 174 9.15 19.61 -7.16
CA ASP A 174 10.41 19.09 -6.64
C ASP A 174 10.25 17.62 -6.22
N ILE A 175 9.16 17.30 -5.53
CA ILE A 175 8.82 15.93 -5.12
C ILE A 175 8.59 15.04 -6.35
N LEU A 176 7.91 15.54 -7.39
CA LEU A 176 7.74 14.84 -8.67
C LEU A 176 9.09 14.50 -9.29
N LEU A 177 10.01 15.47 -9.38
CA LEU A 177 11.34 15.26 -9.94
C LEU A 177 12.14 14.22 -9.12
N ILE A 178 12.05 14.30 -7.78
CA ILE A 178 12.65 13.32 -6.89
C ILE A 178 12.14 11.90 -7.18
N HIS A 179 10.83 11.73 -7.39
CA HIS A 179 10.27 10.41 -7.72
C HIS A 179 10.74 9.88 -9.07
N LEU A 180 10.88 10.75 -10.08
CA LEU A 180 11.44 10.37 -11.38
C LEU A 180 12.92 9.98 -11.29
N ASP A 181 13.73 10.73 -10.54
CA ASP A 181 15.14 10.40 -10.32
C ASP A 181 15.31 9.10 -9.52
N THR A 182 14.46 8.91 -8.51
CA THR A 182 14.38 7.68 -7.70
C THR A 182 14.05 6.48 -8.58
N ALA A 183 13.09 6.60 -9.49
CA ALA A 183 12.73 5.55 -10.44
C ALA A 183 13.88 5.17 -11.39
N ARG A 184 14.64 6.17 -11.86
CA ARG A 184 15.84 5.94 -12.69
C ARG A 184 16.89 5.14 -11.93
N LEU A 185 17.12 5.47 -10.65
CA LEU A 185 18.04 4.74 -9.79
C LEU A 185 17.55 3.32 -9.48
N ILE A 186 16.26 3.15 -9.18
CA ILE A 186 15.64 1.82 -8.96
C ILE A 186 15.89 0.91 -10.16
N THR A 187 15.69 1.44 -11.36
CA THR A 187 15.87 0.69 -12.62
C THR A 187 17.33 0.32 -12.84
N ALA A 188 18.24 1.28 -12.66
CA ALA A 188 19.68 1.05 -12.80
C ALA A 188 20.22 0.03 -11.77
N GLN A 189 19.56 -0.11 -10.62
CA GLN A 189 19.97 -0.99 -9.53
C GLN A 189 19.02 -2.19 -9.34
N CYS A 190 18.23 -2.55 -10.35
CA CYS A 190 17.21 -3.60 -10.25
C CYS A 190 17.76 -4.95 -9.73
N GLY A 191 19.03 -5.27 -10.05
CA GLY A 191 19.72 -6.46 -9.57
C GLY A 191 19.90 -6.53 -8.04
N LEU A 192 20.08 -5.40 -7.36
CA LEU A 192 20.22 -5.37 -5.89
C LEU A 192 18.92 -5.77 -5.19
N TYR A 193 17.78 -5.29 -5.71
CA TYR A 193 16.46 -5.66 -5.20
C TYR A 193 16.17 -7.14 -5.44
N LYS A 194 16.55 -7.68 -6.61
CA LYS A 194 16.45 -9.11 -6.91
C LYS A 194 17.24 -9.97 -5.91
N VAL A 195 18.52 -9.68 -5.69
CA VAL A 195 19.36 -10.45 -4.75
C VAL A 195 18.79 -10.39 -3.33
N THR A 196 18.33 -9.22 -2.90
CA THR A 196 17.70 -9.06 -1.58
C THR A 196 16.40 -9.84 -1.48
N ALA A 197 15.56 -9.79 -2.52
CA ALA A 197 14.33 -10.58 -2.61
C ALA A 197 14.61 -12.08 -2.55
N GLU A 198 15.58 -12.59 -3.31
CA GLU A 198 15.97 -14.01 -3.26
C GLU A 198 16.41 -14.45 -1.87
N ASN A 199 17.14 -13.61 -1.14
CA ASN A 199 17.55 -13.91 0.23
C ASN A 199 16.37 -13.94 1.20
N VAL A 200 15.41 -13.01 1.06
CA VAL A 200 14.16 -13.05 1.81
C VAL A 200 13.36 -14.32 1.49
N MET A 201 13.26 -14.71 0.22
CA MET A 201 12.50 -15.90 -0.19
C MET A 201 13.05 -17.20 0.42
N LYS A 202 14.35 -17.27 0.72
CA LYS A 202 14.97 -18.43 1.40
C LYS A 202 14.51 -18.60 2.85
N THR A 203 14.03 -17.54 3.50
CA THR A 203 13.60 -17.57 4.91
C THR A 203 12.09 -17.74 5.06
N VAL A 204 11.33 -17.57 3.97
CA VAL A 204 9.87 -17.62 3.98
C VAL A 204 9.36 -19.02 3.68
N LYS A 205 8.38 -19.47 4.48
CA LYS A 205 7.59 -20.66 4.18
C LYS A 205 6.25 -20.22 3.61
N PHE A 206 5.93 -20.69 2.42
CA PHE A 206 4.66 -20.41 1.77
C PHE A 206 3.60 -21.40 2.25
N GLU A 207 2.43 -20.87 2.61
CA GLU A 207 1.22 -21.63 2.84
C GLU A 207 0.23 -21.25 1.75
N ASP A 208 -0.25 -22.22 0.97
CA ASP A 208 -1.02 -21.97 -0.26
C ASP A 208 -2.27 -21.11 -0.01
N LEU A 209 -3.02 -21.40 1.05
CA LEU A 209 -4.22 -20.62 1.40
C LEU A 209 -3.90 -19.16 1.73
N ILE A 210 -2.80 -18.90 2.44
CA ILE A 210 -2.39 -17.54 2.79
C ILE A 210 -1.88 -16.82 1.55
N SER A 211 -1.10 -17.51 0.71
CA SER A 211 -0.63 -16.99 -0.57
C SER A 211 -1.79 -16.54 -1.46
N ASP A 212 -2.85 -17.34 -1.56
CA ASP A 212 -4.06 -17.01 -2.33
C ASP A 212 -4.80 -15.79 -1.77
N VAL A 213 -4.91 -15.65 -0.45
CA VAL A 213 -5.56 -14.50 0.19
C VAL A 213 -4.91 -13.18 -0.25
N PHE A 214 -3.60 -13.15 -0.48
CA PHE A 214 -2.86 -11.95 -0.86
C PHE A 214 -2.69 -11.75 -2.38
N GLN A 215 -3.39 -12.54 -3.19
CA GLN A 215 -3.55 -12.29 -4.63
C GLN A 215 -4.56 -11.17 -4.88
N THR A 216 -4.29 -10.35 -5.90
CA THR A 216 -5.16 -9.21 -6.24
C THR A 216 -6.54 -9.70 -6.69
N GLU A 217 -6.58 -10.84 -7.37
CA GLU A 217 -7.78 -11.52 -7.84
C GLU A 217 -8.67 -11.97 -6.69
N PHE A 218 -8.06 -12.46 -5.60
CA PHE A 218 -8.78 -12.78 -4.37
C PHE A 218 -9.37 -11.52 -3.75
N HIS A 219 -8.55 -10.46 -3.59
CA HIS A 219 -9.03 -9.17 -3.08
C HIS A 219 -10.19 -8.61 -3.93
N LEU A 220 -10.09 -8.67 -5.25
CA LEU A 220 -11.15 -8.22 -6.15
C LEU A 220 -12.45 -8.98 -5.92
N ARG A 221 -12.37 -10.31 -5.79
CA ARG A 221 -13.55 -11.16 -5.58
C ARG A 221 -14.15 -11.00 -4.20
N ILE A 222 -13.35 -10.88 -3.15
CA ILE A 222 -13.87 -10.72 -1.78
C ILE A 222 -14.51 -9.34 -1.58
N LEU A 223 -13.94 -8.30 -2.18
CA LEU A 223 -14.41 -6.93 -2.00
C LEU A 223 -15.64 -6.63 -2.87
N TRP A 224 -15.64 -7.02 -4.15
CA TRP A 224 -16.70 -6.66 -5.10
C TRP A 224 -17.58 -7.84 -5.57
N GLY A 225 -17.24 -9.07 -5.19
CA GLY A 225 -17.90 -10.28 -5.72
C GLY A 225 -17.55 -10.57 -7.18
N ALA A 226 -17.96 -11.74 -7.68
CA ALA A 226 -17.58 -12.21 -9.01
C ALA A 226 -18.03 -11.27 -10.15
N LYS A 227 -19.23 -10.68 -10.05
CA LYS A 227 -19.75 -9.73 -11.05
C LYS A 227 -19.19 -8.32 -10.85
N GLY A 228 -19.02 -7.88 -9.61
CA GLY A 228 -18.51 -6.54 -9.34
C GLY A 228 -17.04 -6.42 -9.69
N ALA A 229 -16.24 -7.48 -9.58
CA ALA A 229 -14.82 -7.50 -9.92
C ALA A 229 -14.53 -7.17 -11.40
N THR A 230 -15.48 -7.37 -12.31
CA THR A 230 -15.32 -7.06 -13.75
C THR A 230 -15.78 -5.65 -14.11
N VAL A 231 -16.31 -4.89 -13.16
CA VAL A 231 -16.73 -3.50 -13.36
C VAL A 231 -15.50 -2.60 -13.46
N GLU A 232 -15.64 -1.49 -14.19
CA GLU A 232 -14.60 -0.48 -14.36
C GLU A 232 -14.05 0.01 -13.00
N ARG A 233 -12.75 0.26 -12.94
CA ARG A 233 -12.03 0.58 -11.70
C ARG A 233 -12.57 1.83 -11.03
N THR A 234 -12.71 2.94 -11.73
CA THR A 234 -13.18 4.20 -11.12
C THR A 234 -14.59 4.07 -10.53
N GLU A 235 -15.48 3.33 -11.19
CA GLU A 235 -16.82 3.05 -10.64
C GLU A 235 -16.73 2.18 -9.38
N ARG A 236 -15.91 1.12 -9.40
CA ARG A 236 -15.65 0.27 -8.23
C ARG A 236 -15.11 1.07 -7.07
N GLN A 237 -14.14 1.95 -7.31
CA GLN A 237 -13.51 2.78 -6.28
C GLN A 237 -14.49 3.78 -5.66
N LYS A 238 -15.25 4.51 -6.49
CA LYS A 238 -16.26 5.47 -6.03
C LYS A 238 -17.33 4.82 -5.16
N LYS A 239 -17.81 3.64 -5.56
CA LYS A 239 -18.80 2.88 -4.79
C LYS A 239 -18.22 2.38 -3.48
N TYR A 240 -16.97 1.93 -3.49
CA TYR A 240 -16.32 1.43 -2.28
C TYR A 240 -16.03 2.54 -1.27
N GLU A 241 -15.69 3.74 -1.74
CA GLU A 241 -15.51 4.91 -0.88
C GLU A 241 -16.77 5.21 -0.04
N GLN A 242 -17.94 5.15 -0.68
CA GLN A 242 -19.23 5.29 0.01
C GLN A 242 -19.48 4.16 1.02
N LEU A 243 -19.13 2.92 0.66
CA LEU A 243 -19.27 1.78 1.56
C LEU A 243 -18.35 1.91 2.78
N LEU A 244 -17.10 2.33 2.59
CA LEU A 244 -16.13 2.54 3.66
C LEU A 244 -16.60 3.62 4.63
N ALA A 245 -17.18 4.71 4.14
CA ALA A 245 -17.78 5.75 4.98
C ALA A 245 -18.92 5.17 5.85
N VAL A 246 -19.81 4.36 5.27
CA VAL A 246 -20.90 3.69 6.00
C VAL A 246 -20.37 2.71 7.04
N LEU A 247 -19.39 1.87 6.66
CA LEU A 247 -18.77 0.90 7.56
C LEU A 247 -18.04 1.58 8.72
N SER A 248 -17.32 2.67 8.42
CA SER A 248 -16.67 3.50 9.42
C SER A 248 -17.72 4.06 10.38
N ASN A 249 -18.75 4.73 9.90
CA ASN A 249 -19.80 5.33 10.74
C ASN A 249 -20.54 4.29 11.59
N ARG A 250 -20.73 3.07 11.06
CA ARG A 250 -21.28 1.95 11.80
C ARG A 250 -20.32 1.43 12.89
N ALA A 251 -19.01 1.48 12.64
CA ALA A 251 -18.02 1.04 13.61
C ALA A 251 -17.94 1.98 14.82
N GLU A 252 -17.99 3.30 14.59
CA GLU A 252 -18.05 4.36 15.62
C GLU A 252 -18.80 5.59 15.06
N ALA A 253 -19.91 6.00 15.68
CA ALA A 253 -20.69 7.14 15.21
C ALA A 253 -19.92 8.46 15.39
N PRO A 254 -20.09 9.45 14.49
CA PRO A 254 -19.35 10.72 14.53
C PRO A 254 -19.66 11.60 15.76
N GLU A 255 -20.79 11.38 16.43
CA GLU A 255 -21.27 12.17 17.59
C GLU A 255 -21.18 11.41 18.92
N ASP A 256 -20.55 10.23 18.95
CA ASP A 256 -20.32 9.51 20.21
C ASP A 256 -19.10 10.13 20.89
N ASP A 257 -19.30 10.85 21.99
CA ASP A 257 -18.24 11.47 22.83
C ASP A 257 -17.42 10.41 23.61
N GLY A 258 -17.20 9.25 22.99
CA GLY A 258 -16.63 8.06 23.60
C GLY A 258 -17.64 7.41 24.55
N THR A 259 -17.78 6.10 24.48
CA THR A 259 -18.47 5.39 25.56
C THR A 259 -17.66 5.58 26.85
N ALA A 260 -18.26 6.20 27.87
CA ALA A 260 -17.64 6.30 29.18
C ALA A 260 -17.23 4.89 29.65
N VAL A 261 -15.93 4.70 29.83
CA VAL A 261 -15.29 3.46 30.29
C VAL A 261 -15.67 3.16 31.74
#